data_AF-A0A8H5MDR1-F1
#
_entry.id   AF-A0A8H5MDR1-F1
#
_cell.length_a   1.000
_cell.length_b   1.000
_cell.length_c   1.000
_cell.angle_alpha   90.00
_cell.angle_beta   90.00
_cell.angle_gamma   90.00
#
_symmetry.space_group_name_H-M   'P 1'
#
loop_
_entity.id
_entity.type
_entity.pdbx_description
1 polymer ?
#
loop_
_entity_poly.entity_id
_entity_poly.type
_entity_poly.pdbx_seq_one_letter_code
_entity_poly.pdbx_strand_id
1 'polypeptide(L)'
;MRLRSEEIPQRGAQMLGIVHNSELVLYPTQLVRINDGLQDELHLHPIDSTHQFRPTLTYLDSLSRRTKRQGGADSDSDSDDGPPPDPDDPSSPAVAPKRKEKKVAGESKEVLSAKRAADKTGNLNQLSNAKRDMLAIIRAEQDEPWTSLQFCGIQTEDASHSLDTFFSSRDEGLSCTTDVTTFLR
;
A
#
# COMPACT_ATOMS: atom_id res chain seq x y z
N MET A 1 10.69 7.56 8.35
CA MET A 1 10.67 6.15 7.90
C MET A 1 9.22 5.77 7.67
N ARG A 2 8.82 5.26 6.50
CA ARG A 2 7.43 4.88 6.20
C ARG A 2 7.29 3.37 6.31
N LEU A 3 6.28 2.90 7.03
CA LEU A 3 5.90 1.49 7.08
C LEU A 3 4.77 1.22 6.09
N ARG A 4 4.77 0.03 5.47
CA ARG A 4 3.66 -0.49 4.67
C ARG A 4 3.19 -1.79 5.30
N SER A 5 1.87 -1.95 5.41
CA SER A 5 1.25 -3.19 5.85
C SER A 5 1.11 -4.17 4.70
N GLU A 6 1.25 -5.45 5.01
CA GLU A 6 0.84 -6.58 4.18
C GLU A 6 -0.08 -7.46 5.02
N GLU A 7 -1.25 -7.80 4.51
CA GLU A 7 -2.17 -8.69 5.21
C GLU A 7 -1.64 -10.13 5.18
N ILE A 8 -1.70 -10.80 6.32
CA ILE A 8 -1.35 -12.20 6.47
C ILE A 8 -2.65 -13.02 6.40
N PRO A 9 -2.79 -13.94 5.43
CA PRO A 9 -3.94 -14.83 5.38
C PRO A 9 -4.05 -15.66 6.67
N GLN A 10 -5.19 -15.56 7.34
CA GLN A 10 -5.44 -16.34 8.56
C GLN A 10 -5.69 -17.81 8.22
N ARG A 11 -4.99 -18.71 8.91
CA ARG A 11 -5.24 -20.16 8.86
C ARG A 11 -6.02 -20.56 10.11
N GLY A 12 -7.34 -20.61 10.01
CA GLY A 12 -8.24 -20.92 11.12
C GLY A 12 -8.67 -19.69 11.92
N ALA A 13 -9.42 -19.91 12.99
CA ALA A 13 -9.92 -18.84 13.86
C ALA A 13 -8.83 -18.38 14.84
N GLN A 14 -8.51 -17.09 14.83
CA GLN A 14 -7.62 -16.46 15.80
C GLN A 14 -8.43 -15.54 16.72
N MET A 15 -8.15 -15.63 18.02
CA MET A 15 -8.84 -14.85 19.05
C MET A 15 -7.81 -14.11 19.90
N LEU A 16 -8.06 -12.85 20.21
CA LEU A 16 -7.36 -12.09 21.23
C LEU A 16 -7.96 -12.41 22.61
N GLY A 17 -7.15 -13.00 23.48
CA GLY A 17 -7.51 -13.25 24.88
C GLY A 17 -7.04 -12.12 25.78
N ILE A 18 -7.95 -11.48 26.52
CA ILE A 18 -7.65 -10.46 27.51
C ILE A 18 -8.02 -11.02 28.89
N VAL A 19 -7.05 -11.05 29.80
CA VAL A 19 -7.28 -11.43 31.20
C VAL A 19 -7.55 -10.15 31.98
N HIS A 20 -8.73 -10.03 32.56
CA HIS A 20 -9.16 -8.87 33.35
C HIS A 20 -9.18 -9.22 34.84
N ASN A 21 -8.91 -8.23 35.71
CA ASN A 21 -8.84 -8.33 37.18
C ASN A 21 -7.61 -9.01 37.83
N SER A 22 -6.55 -9.31 37.08
CA SER A 22 -5.28 -9.75 37.69
C SER A 22 -4.45 -8.54 38.15
N GLU A 23 -4.49 -8.21 39.45
CA GLU A 23 -3.55 -7.25 40.04
C GLU A 23 -2.15 -7.88 40.11
N LEU A 24 -1.32 -7.60 39.11
CA LEU A 24 0.10 -7.98 39.11
C LEU A 24 0.93 -6.79 39.57
N VAL A 25 1.31 -6.79 40.85
CA VAL A 25 2.31 -5.83 41.35
C VAL A 25 3.69 -6.36 41.03
N LEU A 26 4.41 -5.63 40.17
CA LEU A 26 5.80 -5.88 39.85
C LEU A 26 6.69 -5.34 40.98
N TYR A 27 7.12 -6.23 41.89
CA TYR A 27 8.35 -5.99 42.63
C TYR A 27 9.54 -6.36 41.73
N PRO A 28 10.70 -5.67 41.83
CA PRO A 28 11.82 -5.79 40.88
C PRO A 28 12.44 -7.19 40.73
N THR A 29 11.95 -8.20 41.46
CA THR A 29 12.45 -9.58 41.37
C THR A 29 11.40 -10.68 41.59
N GLN A 30 10.11 -10.37 41.81
CA GLN A 30 9.07 -11.41 41.99
C GLN A 30 7.70 -10.98 41.47
N LEU A 31 7.06 -11.88 40.71
CA LEU A 31 5.64 -11.81 40.33
C LEU A 31 4.82 -12.37 41.50
N VAL A 32 4.14 -11.50 42.24
CA VAL A 32 3.25 -11.91 43.35
C VAL A 32 1.81 -11.74 42.89
N ARG A 33 1.02 -12.83 42.93
CA ARG A 33 -0.44 -12.75 42.79
C ARG A 33 -0.99 -12.17 44.09
N ILE A 34 -1.70 -11.04 44.02
CA ILE A 34 -2.21 -10.36 45.21
C ILE A 34 -3.64 -10.80 45.59
N ASN A 35 -4.40 -11.38 44.66
CA ASN A 35 -5.81 -11.71 44.88
C ASN A 35 -6.07 -13.20 44.63
N ASP A 36 -6.03 -14.02 45.68
CA ASP A 36 -6.43 -15.44 45.66
C ASP A 36 -7.97 -15.63 45.68
N GLY A 37 -8.75 -14.56 45.44
CA GLY A 37 -10.21 -14.56 45.63
C GLY A 37 -11.05 -13.77 44.61
N LEU A 38 -10.46 -13.07 43.64
CA LEU A 38 -11.21 -12.52 42.51
C LEU A 38 -11.14 -13.52 41.35
N GLN A 39 -12.28 -13.85 40.75
CA GLN A 39 -12.31 -14.74 39.59
C GLN A 39 -11.67 -14.00 38.41
N ASP A 40 -10.51 -14.50 37.96
CA ASP A 40 -9.88 -14.03 36.72
C ASP A 40 -10.83 -14.34 35.55
N GLU A 41 -11.27 -13.31 34.83
CA GLU A 41 -12.12 -13.47 33.64
C GLU A 41 -11.28 -13.38 32.37
N LEU A 42 -11.45 -14.36 31.48
CA LEU A 42 -10.83 -14.38 30.15
C LEU A 42 -11.85 -13.94 29.11
N HIS A 43 -11.65 -12.75 28.55
CA HIS A 43 -12.45 -12.23 27.44
C HIS A 43 -11.80 -12.60 26.11
N LEU A 44 -12.56 -13.19 25.19
CA LEU A 44 -12.09 -13.63 23.87
C LEU A 44 -12.70 -12.75 22.78
N HIS A 45 -11.85 -12.09 21.98
CA HIS A 45 -12.26 -11.27 20.85
C HIS A 45 -11.80 -11.85 19.52
N PRO A 46 -12.67 -11.99 18.50
CA PRO A 46 -12.23 -12.40 17.17
C PRO A 46 -11.31 -11.35 16.55
N ILE A 47 -10.28 -11.82 15.83
CA ILE A 47 -9.36 -10.95 15.10
C ILE A 47 -9.78 -10.92 13.63
N ASP A 48 -10.27 -9.79 13.14
CA ASP A 48 -10.76 -9.65 11.76
C ASP A 48 -9.66 -9.78 10.71
N SER A 49 -8.49 -9.19 10.97
CA SER A 49 -7.36 -9.20 10.05
C SER A 49 -6.03 -9.09 10.79
N THR A 50 -4.97 -9.60 10.17
CA THR A 50 -3.62 -9.54 10.73
C THR A 50 -2.68 -8.92 9.71
N HIS A 51 -1.97 -7.88 10.10
CA HIS A 51 -1.12 -7.11 9.20
C HIS A 51 0.33 -7.10 9.68
N GLN A 52 1.26 -7.32 8.75
CA GLN A 52 2.69 -7.17 8.98
C GLN A 52 3.18 -5.83 8.45
N PHE A 53 3.75 -5.00 9.32
CA PHE A 53 4.35 -3.73 8.92
C PHE A 53 5.82 -3.89 8.55
N ARG A 54 6.17 -3.52 7.33
CA ARG A 54 7.55 -3.52 6.81
C ARG A 54 8.03 -2.11 6.48
N PRO A 55 9.29 -1.77 6.74
CA PRO A 55 9.89 -0.54 6.23
C PRO A 55 9.81 -0.46 4.71
N THR A 56 9.52 0.72 4.18
CA THR A 56 9.47 0.95 2.73
C THR A 56 10.34 2.11 2.29
N LEU A 57 10.89 1.98 1.08
CA LEU A 57 11.75 2.96 0.44
C LEU A 57 10.99 3.82 -0.58
N THR A 58 9.70 4.11 -0.34
CA THR A 58 8.84 4.89 -1.26
C THR A 58 9.40 6.27 -1.62
N TYR A 59 10.29 6.81 -0.78
CA TYR A 59 11.02 8.03 -1.08
C TYR A 59 11.95 7.88 -2.29
N LEU A 60 12.64 6.74 -2.45
CA LEU A 60 13.49 6.47 -3.61
C LEU A 60 12.67 6.37 -4.90
N ASP A 61 11.46 5.80 -4.83
CA ASP A 61 10.53 5.76 -5.97
C ASP A 61 10.09 7.16 -6.39
N SER A 62 9.87 8.04 -5.40
CA SER A 62 9.51 9.43 -5.65
C SER A 62 10.67 10.21 -6.29
N LEU A 63 11.90 9.99 -5.80
CA LEU A 63 13.11 10.58 -6.36
C LEU A 63 13.36 10.10 -7.80
N SER A 64 13.31 8.79 -8.05
CA SER A 64 13.56 8.22 -9.39
C SER A 64 12.54 8.73 -10.42
N ARG A 65 11.27 8.86 -10.04
CA ARG A 65 10.23 9.45 -10.89
C ARG A 65 10.51 10.92 -11.21
N ARG A 66 11.01 11.69 -10.25
CA ARG A 66 11.37 13.11 -10.47
C ARG A 66 12.55 13.22 -11.42
N THR A 67 13.62 12.46 -11.19
CA THR A 67 14.81 12.45 -12.05
C THR A 67 14.47 12.04 -13.49
N LYS A 68 13.65 10.99 -13.68
CA LYS A 68 13.23 10.54 -15.02
C LYS A 68 12.39 11.59 -15.77
N ARG A 69 11.56 12.36 -15.06
CA ARG A 69 10.77 13.45 -15.68
C ARG A 69 11.64 14.64 -16.06
N GLN A 70 12.66 14.94 -15.27
CA GLN A 70 13.57 16.07 -15.53
C GLN A 70 14.51 15.80 -16.71
N GLY A 71 14.91 14.54 -16.95
CA GLY A 71 15.68 14.16 -18.13
C GLY A 71 14.89 14.07 -19.44
N GLY A 72 13.57 14.27 -19.44
CA GLY A 72 12.70 14.14 -20.61
C GLY A 72 12.02 15.44 -21.06
N ALA A 73 12.22 16.56 -20.36
CA ALA A 73 11.64 17.86 -20.72
C ALA A 73 12.56 18.74 -21.60
N ASP A 74 13.86 18.40 -21.68
CA ASP A 74 14.86 19.13 -22.47
C ASP A 74 15.80 18.20 -23.29
N SER A 75 15.46 16.91 -23.43
CA SER A 75 16.27 15.95 -24.19
C SER A 75 15.48 15.38 -25.38
N ASP A 76 15.16 16.25 -26.34
CA ASP A 76 15.24 15.84 -27.74
C ASP A 76 16.73 15.70 -28.08
N SER A 77 17.31 14.59 -27.64
CA SER A 77 18.59 14.11 -28.16
C SER A 77 18.45 12.60 -28.24
N ASP A 78 17.76 12.14 -29.30
CA ASP A 78 18.07 10.88 -29.96
C ASP A 78 19.54 10.94 -30.41
N SER A 79 20.46 10.87 -29.45
CA SER A 79 21.85 10.52 -29.70
C SER A 79 21.96 9.04 -29.41
N ASP A 80 21.41 8.27 -30.36
CA ASP A 80 21.91 6.94 -30.69
C ASP A 80 23.39 7.10 -31.08
N ASP A 81 24.25 7.27 -30.08
CA ASP A 81 25.69 7.18 -30.21
C ASP A 81 26.03 5.69 -30.28
N GLY A 82 25.62 5.08 -31.40
CA GLY A 82 26.27 3.89 -31.92
C GLY A 82 27.79 4.13 -31.97
N PRO A 83 28.59 3.05 -31.94
CA PRO A 83 30.05 3.17 -31.83
C PRO A 83 30.57 4.22 -32.82
N PRO A 84 31.48 5.11 -32.38
CA PRO A 84 31.90 6.27 -33.16
C PRO A 84 32.32 5.83 -34.57
N PRO A 85 31.88 6.53 -35.63
CA PRO A 85 32.18 6.14 -37.00
C PRO A 85 33.70 6.09 -37.20
N ASP A 86 34.16 4.99 -37.78
CA ASP A 86 35.58 4.68 -37.99
C ASP A 86 36.28 5.85 -38.72
N PRO A 87 37.47 6.29 -38.27
CA PRO A 87 38.17 7.47 -38.78
C PRO A 87 38.80 7.30 -40.18
N ASP A 88 38.35 6.32 -40.98
CA ASP A 88 38.93 5.98 -42.28
C ASP A 88 37.99 6.21 -43.48
N ASP A 89 36.87 6.92 -43.33
CA ASP A 89 35.99 7.22 -44.47
C ASP A 89 36.31 8.61 -45.09
N PRO A 90 36.95 8.70 -46.27
CA PRO A 90 37.36 9.95 -46.86
C PRO A 90 36.17 10.75 -47.43
N SER A 91 35.82 11.82 -46.70
CA SER A 91 35.23 13.09 -47.13
C SER A 91 34.90 13.24 -48.63
N SER A 92 33.61 13.33 -48.97
CA SER A 92 33.14 13.98 -50.20
C SER A 92 32.37 15.28 -49.85
N PRO A 93 32.58 16.41 -50.58
CA PRO A 93 32.15 17.72 -50.12
C PRO A 93 30.71 18.02 -50.55
N ALA A 94 29.82 18.26 -49.59
CA ALA A 94 28.50 18.83 -49.84
C ALA A 94 28.54 20.37 -49.76
N VAL A 95 28.11 21.00 -50.86
CA VAL A 95 27.96 22.44 -51.07
C VAL A 95 26.88 23.01 -50.15
N ALA A 96 27.23 24.06 -49.38
CA ALA A 96 26.27 24.98 -48.76
C ALA A 96 25.93 26.10 -49.78
N PRO A 97 24.77 26.80 -49.73
CA PRO A 97 24.45 27.64 -48.58
C PRO A 97 22.96 27.83 -48.20
N LYS A 98 22.80 28.20 -46.93
CA LYS A 98 21.62 28.72 -46.23
C LYS A 98 20.98 29.92 -46.94
N ARG A 99 19.65 30.08 -46.83
CA ARG A 99 19.04 31.39 -46.49
C ARG A 99 17.71 31.25 -45.75
N LYS A 100 17.63 32.07 -44.70
CA LYS A 100 16.55 32.24 -43.71
C LYS A 100 15.37 32.96 -44.33
N GLU A 101 14.16 32.66 -43.86
CA GLU A 101 13.12 33.68 -43.66
C GLU A 101 12.18 33.28 -42.51
N LYS A 102 11.78 34.28 -41.73
CA LYS A 102 11.13 34.19 -40.41
C LYS A 102 9.74 34.82 -40.51
N LYS A 103 8.68 34.14 -40.07
CA LYS A 103 7.38 34.72 -39.64
C LYS A 103 6.85 33.86 -38.49
N VAL A 104 6.92 34.31 -37.23
CA VAL A 104 5.94 35.12 -36.47
C VAL A 104 4.63 34.37 -36.21
N ALA A 105 4.41 34.13 -34.91
CA ALA A 105 3.16 34.07 -34.13
C ALA A 105 1.93 33.41 -34.78
N GLY A 106 1.52 32.30 -34.19
CA GLY A 106 0.24 31.65 -34.43
C GLY A 106 -0.11 30.75 -33.27
N GLU A 107 -0.51 31.34 -32.15
CA GLU A 107 -1.31 30.69 -31.12
C GLU A 107 -2.46 29.92 -31.79
N SER A 108 -2.43 28.58 -31.75
CA SER A 108 -3.60 27.79 -32.13
C SER A 108 -3.46 26.32 -31.73
N LYS A 109 -4.53 25.86 -31.07
CA LYS A 109 -4.92 24.47 -30.79
C LYS A 109 -4.33 23.86 -29.52
N GLU A 110 -4.90 24.30 -28.41
CA GLU A 110 -5.41 23.42 -27.36
C GLU A 110 -6.07 22.19 -28.03
N VAL A 111 -5.36 21.07 -28.07
CA VAL A 111 -5.91 19.80 -28.55
C VAL A 111 -6.77 19.24 -27.41
N LEU A 112 -8.01 19.73 -27.34
CA LEU A 112 -9.12 19.01 -26.73
C LEU A 112 -9.24 17.66 -27.46
N SER A 113 -8.55 16.64 -26.94
CA SER A 113 -8.68 15.26 -27.39
C SER A 113 -9.97 14.65 -26.84
N ALA A 114 -11.10 15.25 -27.20
CA ALA A 114 -12.40 14.58 -27.18
C ALA A 114 -12.45 13.59 -28.36
N LYS A 115 -11.74 12.46 -28.23
CA LYS A 115 -11.85 11.34 -29.17
C LYS A 115 -12.98 10.41 -28.70
N ARG A 116 -14.09 10.54 -29.42
CA ARG A 116 -15.12 9.56 -29.83
C ARG A 116 -15.06 8.17 -29.17
N ALA A 117 -16.25 7.74 -28.75
CA ALA A 117 -16.58 6.35 -28.45
C ALA A 117 -16.40 5.46 -29.70
N ALA A 118 -15.24 4.82 -29.80
CA ALA A 118 -14.97 3.55 -30.48
C ALA A 118 -13.49 3.24 -30.23
N ASP A 119 -13.20 2.01 -29.80
CA ASP A 119 -11.86 1.46 -29.53
C ASP A 119 -11.07 2.09 -28.37
N LYS A 120 -11.67 2.05 -27.17
CA LYS A 120 -10.91 2.13 -25.91
C LYS A 120 -10.46 0.74 -25.43
N THR A 121 -10.21 -0.17 -26.37
CA THR A 121 -9.61 -1.49 -26.16
C THR A 121 -8.20 -1.53 -26.75
N GLY A 122 -7.54 -0.38 -26.84
CA GLY A 122 -6.15 -0.26 -27.25
C GLY A 122 -5.22 -0.92 -26.22
N ASN A 123 -4.48 -1.93 -26.68
CA ASN A 123 -3.33 -2.56 -26.04
C ASN A 123 -3.52 -3.39 -24.76
N LEU A 124 -4.66 -3.32 -24.06
CA LEU A 124 -4.86 -4.15 -22.87
C LEU A 124 -5.16 -5.62 -23.22
N ASN A 125 -5.79 -5.89 -24.38
CA ASN A 125 -6.13 -7.24 -24.84
C ASN A 125 -4.94 -8.11 -25.28
N GLN A 126 -3.73 -7.54 -25.41
CA GLN A 126 -2.52 -8.29 -25.74
C GLN A 126 -1.84 -8.90 -24.49
N LEU A 127 -2.32 -8.58 -23.30
CA LEU A 127 -1.79 -9.07 -22.04
C LEU A 127 -2.55 -10.32 -21.58
N SER A 128 -1.84 -11.25 -20.93
CA SER A 128 -2.45 -12.42 -20.29
C SER A 128 -3.53 -11.99 -19.29
N ASN A 129 -4.56 -12.81 -19.11
CA ASN A 129 -5.66 -12.52 -18.18
C ASN A 129 -5.14 -12.22 -16.77
N ALA A 130 -4.16 -12.99 -16.29
CA ALA A 130 -3.53 -12.77 -14.99
C ALA A 130 -2.86 -11.38 -14.87
N LYS A 131 -2.20 -10.90 -15.93
CA LYS A 131 -1.58 -9.56 -15.92
C LYS A 131 -2.62 -8.45 -15.96
N ARG A 132 -3.72 -8.64 -16.68
CA ARG A 132 -4.84 -7.68 -16.67
C ARG A 132 -5.48 -7.56 -15.30
N ASP A 133 -5.72 -8.70 -14.65
CA ASP A 133 -6.30 -8.77 -13.32
C ASP A 133 -5.41 -8.11 -12.27
N MET A 134 -4.12 -8.46 -12.27
CA MET A 134 -3.13 -7.83 -11.39
C MET A 134 -3.07 -6.30 -11.57
N LEU A 135 -3.05 -5.81 -12.82
CA LEU A 135 -3.06 -4.37 -13.09
C LEU A 135 -4.38 -3.70 -12.69
N ALA A 136 -5.50 -4.41 -12.72
CA ALA A 136 -6.79 -3.90 -12.26
C ALA A 136 -6.80 -3.74 -10.73
N ILE A 137 -6.30 -4.74 -10.00
CA ILE A 137 -6.15 -4.70 -8.53
C ILE A 137 -5.26 -3.51 -8.12
N ILE A 138 -4.08 -3.36 -8.75
CA ILE A 138 -3.16 -2.26 -8.46
C ILE A 138 -3.79 -0.89 -8.69
N ARG A 139 -4.63 -0.74 -9.73
CA ARG A 139 -5.32 0.51 -10.00
C ARG A 139 -6.41 0.77 -8.96
N ALA A 140 -7.21 -0.25 -8.65
CA ALA A 140 -8.25 -0.14 -7.63
C ALA A 140 -7.67 0.26 -6.26
N GLU A 141 -6.56 -0.34 -5.83
CA GLU A 141 -5.83 0.04 -4.60
C GLU A 141 -5.29 1.49 -4.64
N GLN A 142 -4.83 1.96 -5.81
CA GLN A 142 -4.31 3.32 -5.96
C GLN A 142 -5.41 4.38 -5.96
N ASP A 143 -6.60 4.01 -6.43
CA ASP A 143 -7.77 4.90 -6.52
C ASP A 143 -8.52 5.01 -5.17
N GLU A 144 -8.24 4.12 -4.21
CA GLU A 144 -8.82 4.20 -2.87
C GLU A 144 -8.35 5.47 -2.12
N PRO A 145 -9.28 6.28 -1.57
CA PRO A 145 -8.91 7.51 -0.88
C PRO A 145 -8.23 7.22 0.47
N TRP A 146 -7.11 7.91 0.70
CA TRP A 146 -6.42 7.83 1.99
C TRP A 146 -7.25 8.42 3.11
N THR A 147 -7.51 7.62 4.14
CA THR A 147 -8.12 8.07 5.41
C THR A 147 -7.04 8.28 6.45
N SER A 148 -6.94 9.50 6.98
CA SER A 148 -6.03 9.82 8.07
C SER A 148 -6.60 9.31 9.39
N LEU A 149 -5.83 8.48 10.11
CA LEU A 149 -6.17 8.01 11.44
C LEU A 149 -5.21 8.62 12.47
N GLN A 150 -5.74 9.05 13.60
CA GLN A 150 -4.94 9.53 14.71
C GLN A 150 -4.36 8.36 15.49
N PHE A 151 -3.09 8.45 15.85
CA PHE A 151 -2.46 7.46 16.72
C PHE A 151 -2.76 7.80 18.18
N CYS A 152 -3.50 6.91 18.86
CA CYS A 152 -3.75 6.97 20.30
C CYS A 152 -2.80 5.99 20.99
N GLY A 153 -1.83 6.51 21.74
CA GLY A 153 -0.84 5.68 22.44
C GLY A 153 -1.39 5.08 23.73
N ILE A 154 -0.61 4.19 24.35
CA ILE A 154 -1.00 3.46 25.57
C ILE A 154 -1.34 4.35 26.79
N GLN A 155 -0.88 5.60 26.82
CA GLN A 155 -1.13 6.56 27.91
C GLN A 155 -2.27 7.54 27.60
N THR A 156 -2.94 7.40 26.45
CA THR A 156 -4.04 8.30 26.08
C THR A 156 -5.36 7.82 26.68
N GLU A 157 -6.18 8.75 27.18
CA GLU A 157 -7.49 8.45 27.76
C GLU A 157 -8.43 7.78 26.74
N ASP A 158 -8.33 8.16 25.47
CA ASP A 158 -9.08 7.56 24.36
C ASP A 158 -8.76 6.06 24.20
N ALA A 159 -7.50 5.66 24.46
CA ALA A 159 -7.10 4.26 24.41
C ALA A 159 -7.69 3.46 25.57
N SER A 160 -7.76 4.03 26.79
CA SER A 160 -8.43 3.37 27.92
C SER A 160 -9.93 3.21 27.68
N HIS A 161 -10.61 4.25 27.19
CA HIS A 161 -12.05 4.16 26.93
C HIS A 161 -12.38 3.15 25.82
N SER A 162 -11.52 3.07 24.79
CA SER A 162 -11.65 2.06 23.74
C SER A 162 -11.39 0.64 24.27
N LEU A 163 -10.45 0.49 25.21
CA LEU A 163 -10.16 -0.79 25.87
C LEU A 163 -11.37 -1.27 26.68
N ASP A 164 -12.01 -0.38 27.44
CA ASP A 164 -13.19 -0.73 28.25
C ASP A 164 -14.35 -1.24 27.38
N THR A 165 -14.43 -0.81 26.12
CA THR A 165 -15.44 -1.28 25.15
C THR A 165 -15.25 -2.75 24.75
N PHE A 166 -14.06 -3.33 24.94
CA PHE A 166 -13.85 -4.76 24.70
C PHE A 166 -14.57 -5.62 25.74
N PHE A 167 -14.78 -5.13 26.96
CA PHE A 167 -15.43 -5.95 27.99
C PHE A 167 -16.94 -5.97 27.81
N SER A 168 -17.49 -7.17 27.55
CA SER A 168 -18.94 -7.37 27.50
C SER A 168 -19.54 -7.09 28.87
N SER A 169 -20.53 -6.20 28.93
CA SER A 169 -21.34 -6.00 30.14
C SER A 169 -22.43 -7.06 30.32
N ARG A 170 -22.58 -8.00 29.37
CA ARG A 170 -23.61 -9.04 29.39
C ARG A 170 -23.02 -10.36 29.90
N ASP A 171 -23.59 -10.82 31.01
CA ASP A 171 -23.35 -12.14 31.59
C ASP A 171 -24.36 -13.15 31.03
N GLU A 172 -24.24 -13.45 29.73
CA GLU A 172 -24.99 -14.53 29.10
C GLU A 172 -24.09 -15.76 29.01
N GLY A 173 -24.50 -16.85 29.67
CA GLY A 173 -23.77 -18.10 29.65
C GLY A 173 -23.64 -18.65 28.23
N LEU A 174 -22.42 -18.94 27.80
CA LEU A 174 -22.15 -19.53 26.49
C LEU A 174 -22.83 -20.90 26.37
N SER A 175 -23.74 -21.07 25.41
CA SER A 175 -24.38 -22.35 25.12
C SER A 175 -23.73 -23.01 23.91
N CYS A 176 -23.10 -24.17 24.09
CA CYS A 176 -22.71 -25.02 22.98
C CYS A 176 -23.91 -25.90 22.59
N THR A 177 -24.50 -25.67 21.42
CA THR A 177 -25.66 -26.46 20.94
C THR A 177 -25.24 -27.75 20.24
N THR A 178 -23.94 -28.00 20.08
CA THR A 178 -23.40 -29.17 19.38
C THR A 178 -22.89 -30.21 20.35
N ASP A 179 -23.31 -31.47 20.15
CA ASP A 179 -22.80 -32.62 20.89
C ASP A 179 -21.43 -33.06 20.35
N VAL A 180 -20.61 -33.66 21.21
CA VAL A 180 -19.24 -34.12 20.91
C VAL A 180 -19.23 -35.12 19.75
N THR A 181 -20.29 -35.93 19.64
CA THR A 181 -20.47 -36.90 18.54
C THR A 181 -20.66 -36.23 17.18
N THR A 182 -21.13 -34.99 17.15
CA THR A 182 -21.28 -34.19 15.93
C THR A 182 -19.96 -33.53 15.53
N PHE A 183 -19.10 -33.21 16.50
CA PHE A 183 -17.79 -32.58 16.25
C PHE A 183 -16.74 -33.57 15.71
N LEU A 184 -16.83 -34.85 16.08
CA LEU A 184 -15.86 -35.88 15.69
C LEU A 184 -16.16 -36.58 14.35
N ARG A 185 -17.24 -36.18 13.66
CA ARG A 185 -17.68 -36.77 12.39
C ARG A 185 -17.12 -36.00 11.20
#